data_AF-A0A9E0KHP1-F1
#
_entry.id   AF-A0A9E0KHP1-F1
#
_cell.length_a   1.000
_cell.length_b   1.000
_cell.length_c   1.000
_cell.angle_alpha   90.00
_cell.angle_beta   90.00
_cell.angle_gamma   90.00
#
_symmetry.space_group_name_H-M   'P 1'
#
loop_
_entity.id
_entity.type
_entity.pdbx_description
1 polymer ?
#
loop_
_entity_poly.entity_id
_entity_poly.type
_entity_poly.pdbx_seq_one_letter_code
_entity_poly.pdbx_strand_id
1 'polypeptide(L)'
;MKRNLLVTILLGLIVCNLQAANSAYVTEIIDYRPAPGQHINRLFPPADKSDSHENAVAWAATQLVGKTNGLVGLGAFGGYVIVGFDHSIVNVAEEYDFKVYGNAFANSAEPGIVMVCQDLNGNGVPDSDEPWYELAGSDYQLLSTIKNYEITYTRPNPDLQKSHIQWTDNQGGSGQVTHISFASQSTMYPLWIADNTLVFTGTKLAGNAVQNGSMFSLPALAWGYVDNQPNNSTNDKTSFKIDWAVDATGNPVQLTHIDFIKVYTAMVQEAGWLGETSTEIAGVEDLHPNASLPTVIHSQENKQMYIQNPFNETLIVKANENCEMILYTISGNLIGKYMITPGENTITTSQLPTGNYIVHIINTKQNHIYKLIKH
;
A
#
# COMPACT_ATOMS: atom_id res chain seq x y z
N MET A 1 -24.62 40.15 45.09
CA MET A 1 -25.15 39.10 44.20
C MET A 1 -24.30 39.01 42.94
N LYS A 2 -23.34 38.07 42.90
CA LYS A 2 -22.69 37.61 41.67
C LYS A 2 -22.63 36.09 41.77
N ARG A 3 -23.48 35.40 40.99
CA ARG A 3 -23.52 33.94 40.88
C ARG A 3 -22.44 33.53 39.88
N ASN A 4 -21.40 32.87 40.36
CA ASN A 4 -20.45 32.15 39.49
C ASN A 4 -21.15 30.90 38.98
N LEU A 5 -21.39 30.84 37.67
CA LEU A 5 -21.85 29.64 36.98
C LEU A 5 -20.60 28.97 36.39
N LEU A 6 -20.07 27.95 37.06
CA LEU A 6 -19.17 27.01 36.42
C LEU A 6 -20.01 26.15 35.47
N VAL A 7 -19.77 26.29 34.16
CA VAL A 7 -20.25 25.36 33.15
C VAL A 7 -19.13 24.34 32.93
N THR A 8 -19.28 23.17 33.53
CA THR A 8 -18.43 22.01 33.23
C THR A 8 -18.95 21.41 31.93
N ILE A 9 -18.24 21.64 30.82
CA ILE A 9 -18.51 20.98 29.55
C ILE A 9 -18.00 19.54 29.67
N LEU A 10 -18.92 18.60 29.86
CA LEU A 10 -18.64 17.17 29.77
C LEU A 10 -18.60 16.82 28.27
N LEU A 11 -17.41 16.76 27.66
CA LEU A 11 -17.23 16.11 26.36
C LEU A 11 -17.47 14.61 26.58
N GLY A 12 -18.67 14.13 26.25
CA GLY A 12 -18.91 12.71 26.10
C GLY A 12 -18.23 12.22 24.83
N LEU A 13 -17.15 11.45 24.96
CA LEU A 13 -16.71 10.57 23.89
C LEU A 13 -17.82 9.54 23.64
N ILE A 14 -18.59 9.75 22.58
CA ILE A 14 -19.41 8.69 22.00
C ILE A 14 -18.44 7.81 21.23
N VAL A 15 -17.99 6.74 21.88
CA VAL A 15 -17.39 5.60 21.17
C VAL A 15 -18.54 4.91 20.45
N CYS A 16 -18.78 5.32 19.21
CA CYS A 16 -19.63 4.56 18.31
C CYS A 16 -18.87 3.28 17.98
N ASN A 17 -19.26 2.15 18.58
CA ASN A 17 -18.83 0.85 18.09
C ASN A 17 -19.50 0.65 16.72
N LEU A 18 -18.90 1.20 15.68
CA LEU A 18 -19.18 0.82 14.30
C LEU A 18 -18.68 -0.62 14.16
N GLN A 19 -19.60 -1.57 14.19
CA GLN A 19 -19.30 -2.90 13.73
C GLN A 19 -19.06 -2.82 12.22
N ALA A 20 -17.92 -3.33 11.75
CA ALA A 20 -17.57 -3.40 10.33
C ALA A 20 -18.76 -3.95 9.54
N ALA A 21 -19.22 -3.20 8.53
CA ALA A 21 -20.30 -3.61 7.66
C ALA A 21 -19.78 -4.43 6.47
N ASN A 22 -18.45 -4.60 6.37
CA ASN A 22 -17.76 -5.24 5.26
C ASN A 22 -18.19 -4.61 3.94
N SER A 23 -18.08 -3.28 3.85
CA SER A 23 -18.47 -2.55 2.66
C SER A 23 -17.55 -2.94 1.49
N ALA A 24 -18.12 -3.44 0.39
CA ALA A 24 -17.33 -3.71 -0.82
C ALA A 24 -16.62 -2.46 -1.37
N TYR A 25 -16.96 -1.24 -0.92
CA TYR A 25 -16.42 0.01 -1.42
C TYR A 25 -15.74 0.82 -0.31
N VAL A 26 -14.80 1.69 -0.71
CA VAL A 26 -14.12 2.67 0.15
C VAL A 26 -15.08 3.31 1.14
N THR A 27 -14.69 3.37 2.40
CA THR A 27 -15.48 3.98 3.47
C THR A 27 -14.94 5.33 3.91
N GLU A 28 -13.66 5.60 3.63
CA GLU A 28 -13.03 6.86 4.03
C GLU A 28 -11.88 7.28 3.10
N ILE A 29 -11.62 8.59 3.09
CA ILE A 29 -10.42 9.18 2.50
C ILE A 29 -9.53 9.64 3.65
N ILE A 30 -8.38 8.98 3.77
CA ILE A 30 -7.40 9.23 4.81
C ILE A 30 -6.64 10.52 4.50
N ASP A 31 -6.20 10.68 3.24
CA ASP A 31 -5.46 11.84 2.78
C ASP A 31 -5.71 12.09 1.29
N TYR A 32 -5.64 13.35 0.88
CA TYR A 32 -5.68 13.76 -0.52
C TYR A 32 -4.76 14.97 -0.70
N ARG A 33 -3.75 14.79 -1.55
CA ARG A 33 -2.75 15.80 -1.81
C ARG A 33 -2.41 15.83 -3.29
N PRO A 34 -3.13 16.63 -4.09
CA PRO A 34 -2.84 16.74 -5.51
C PRO A 34 -1.52 17.47 -5.76
N ALA A 35 -0.82 17.08 -6.82
CA ALA A 35 0.25 17.87 -7.41
C ALA A 35 -0.36 18.96 -8.30
N PRO A 36 0.43 19.95 -8.78
CA PRO A 36 -0.10 20.93 -9.72
C PRO A 36 -0.61 20.29 -11.01
N GLY A 37 -1.69 20.81 -11.59
CA GLY A 37 -2.28 20.25 -12.82
C GLY A 37 -3.38 21.11 -13.46
N GLN A 38 -3.68 20.86 -14.74
CA GLN A 38 -4.66 21.58 -15.56
C GLN A 38 -6.09 21.53 -15.02
N HIS A 39 -6.41 20.54 -14.20
CA HIS A 39 -7.72 20.37 -13.57
C HIS A 39 -7.74 20.79 -12.10
N ILE A 40 -6.58 21.03 -11.50
CA ILE A 40 -6.48 21.44 -10.11
C ILE A 40 -7.03 22.86 -9.93
N ASN A 41 -7.85 23.05 -8.89
CA ASN A 41 -8.63 24.27 -8.59
C ASN A 41 -9.77 24.61 -9.58
N ARG A 42 -9.90 23.86 -10.69
CA ARG A 42 -11.01 24.00 -11.64
C ARG A 42 -12.04 22.91 -11.48
N LEU A 43 -11.59 21.65 -11.43
CA LEU A 43 -12.41 20.46 -11.25
C LEU A 43 -12.06 19.72 -9.95
N PHE A 44 -10.77 19.65 -9.57
CA PHE A 44 -10.31 18.76 -8.48
C PHE A 44 -9.34 19.44 -7.49
N PRO A 45 -9.74 19.57 -6.21
CA PRO A 45 -11.07 20.08 -5.89
C PRO A 45 -11.31 21.42 -6.64
N PRO A 46 -12.56 21.82 -6.88
CA PRO A 46 -12.83 23.19 -7.29
C PRO A 46 -12.38 24.17 -6.18
N ALA A 47 -12.09 25.42 -6.55
CA ALA A 47 -11.47 26.39 -5.66
C ALA A 47 -12.23 26.63 -4.32
N ASP A 48 -13.56 26.55 -4.32
CA ASP A 48 -14.39 26.70 -3.12
C ASP A 48 -14.36 25.48 -2.18
N LYS A 49 -13.69 24.40 -2.59
CA LYS A 49 -13.47 23.16 -1.84
C LYS A 49 -11.98 22.88 -1.57
N SER A 50 -11.10 23.81 -1.91
CA SER A 50 -9.63 23.64 -1.86
C SER A 50 -8.95 24.73 -1.01
N ASP A 51 -9.70 25.42 -0.15
CA ASP A 51 -9.21 26.48 0.75
C ASP A 51 -8.46 25.93 1.98
N SER A 52 -8.63 24.66 2.32
CA SER A 52 -7.89 23.92 3.34
C SER A 52 -7.67 22.47 2.92
N HIS A 53 -6.72 21.80 3.58
CA HIS A 53 -6.46 20.37 3.37
C HIS A 53 -7.68 19.54 3.76
N GLU A 54 -8.31 19.85 4.89
CA GLU A 54 -9.48 19.16 5.40
C GLU A 54 -10.67 19.26 4.43
N ASN A 55 -10.87 20.44 3.80
CA ASN A 55 -11.93 20.60 2.80
C ASN A 55 -11.63 19.84 1.51
N ALA A 56 -10.36 19.76 1.10
CA ALA A 56 -9.96 18.97 -0.06
C ALA A 56 -10.19 17.47 0.18
N VAL A 57 -9.83 16.96 1.37
CA VAL A 57 -10.10 15.58 1.80
C VAL A 57 -11.60 15.30 1.87
N ALA A 58 -12.37 16.20 2.50
CA ALA A 58 -13.82 16.06 2.59
C ALA A 58 -14.49 16.06 1.20
N TRP A 59 -14.02 16.90 0.28
CA TRP A 59 -14.49 16.89 -1.10
C TRP A 59 -14.16 15.58 -1.80
N ALA A 60 -12.92 15.07 -1.69
CA ALA A 60 -12.54 13.78 -2.26
C ALA A 60 -13.42 12.64 -1.70
N ALA A 61 -13.77 12.69 -0.41
CA ALA A 61 -14.69 11.71 0.20
C ALA A 61 -16.08 11.75 -0.44
N THR A 62 -16.61 12.92 -0.81
CA THR A 62 -17.89 13.00 -1.56
C THR A 62 -17.83 12.37 -2.95
N GLN A 63 -16.65 12.21 -3.53
CA GLN A 63 -16.46 11.63 -4.86
C GLN A 63 -16.20 10.12 -4.81
N LEU A 64 -15.48 9.65 -3.78
CA LEU A 64 -14.90 8.30 -3.76
C LEU A 64 -15.49 7.36 -2.70
N VAL A 65 -16.10 7.85 -1.62
CA VAL A 65 -16.70 6.99 -0.58
C VAL A 65 -17.98 6.36 -1.11
N GLY A 66 -18.11 5.04 -0.91
CA GLY A 66 -19.17 4.22 -1.48
C GLY A 66 -18.92 3.84 -2.95
N LYS A 67 -19.94 3.29 -3.60
CA LYS A 67 -19.84 2.93 -5.01
C LYS A 67 -19.70 4.19 -5.88
N THR A 68 -18.75 4.18 -6.81
CA THR A 68 -18.43 5.22 -7.81
C THR A 68 -19.42 6.38 -7.88
N ASN A 69 -19.06 7.50 -7.23
CA ASN A 69 -19.90 8.69 -7.11
C ASN A 69 -19.37 9.89 -7.92
N GLY A 70 -18.11 9.88 -8.31
CA GLY A 70 -17.47 10.97 -9.05
C GLY A 70 -16.06 10.62 -9.49
N LEU A 71 -15.26 11.65 -9.76
CA LEU A 71 -13.84 11.54 -10.15
C LEU A 71 -12.99 12.47 -9.29
N VAL A 72 -11.80 12.00 -8.95
CA VAL A 72 -10.75 12.79 -8.31
C VAL A 72 -9.50 12.75 -9.19
N GLY A 73 -9.05 13.90 -9.66
CA GLY A 73 -7.77 14.03 -10.33
C GLY A 73 -6.63 14.27 -9.36
N LEU A 74 -5.48 13.67 -9.63
CA LEU A 74 -4.30 13.72 -8.76
C LEU A 74 -3.30 14.81 -9.19
N GLY A 75 -3.45 15.39 -10.38
CA GLY A 75 -2.50 16.33 -10.96
C GLY A 75 -1.27 15.62 -11.51
N ALA A 76 -0.20 16.38 -11.74
CA ALA A 76 1.07 15.85 -12.24
C ALA A 76 1.72 14.82 -11.29
N PHE A 77 2.91 14.32 -11.66
CA PHE A 77 3.63 13.29 -10.90
C PHE A 77 3.61 13.53 -9.39
N GLY A 78 3.30 12.45 -8.66
CA GLY A 78 3.41 12.36 -7.21
C GLY A 78 2.17 12.81 -6.45
N GLY A 79 1.27 13.58 -7.06
CA GLY A 79 -0.03 13.88 -6.47
C GLY A 79 -0.81 12.60 -6.19
N TYR A 80 -1.49 12.53 -5.04
CA TYR A 80 -1.99 11.27 -4.52
C TYR A 80 -3.30 11.38 -3.73
N VAL A 81 -3.97 10.24 -3.57
CA VAL A 81 -5.04 9.99 -2.60
C VAL A 81 -4.74 8.73 -1.80
N ILE A 82 -5.13 8.70 -0.54
CA ILE A 82 -5.09 7.52 0.34
C ILE A 82 -6.52 7.20 0.78
N VAL A 83 -6.92 5.96 0.59
CA VAL A 83 -8.28 5.46 0.92
C VAL A 83 -8.20 4.35 1.96
N GLY A 84 -9.25 4.25 2.77
CA GLY A 84 -9.45 3.21 3.77
C GLY A 84 -10.80 2.50 3.63
N PHE A 85 -10.90 1.34 4.26
CA PHE A 85 -12.09 0.49 4.32
C PHE A 85 -12.50 0.29 5.79
N ASP A 86 -13.74 -0.14 6.03
CA ASP A 86 -14.22 -0.45 7.39
C ASP A 86 -13.73 -1.82 7.90
N HIS A 87 -12.84 -2.47 7.15
CA HIS A 87 -12.22 -3.75 7.39
C HIS A 87 -10.94 -3.88 6.55
N SER A 88 -10.07 -4.83 6.89
CA SER A 88 -8.90 -5.16 6.07
C SER A 88 -9.31 -5.88 4.78
N ILE A 89 -8.70 -5.52 3.65
CA ILE A 89 -8.83 -6.27 2.40
C ILE A 89 -7.90 -7.48 2.48
N VAL A 90 -8.47 -8.68 2.38
CA VAL A 90 -7.73 -9.94 2.51
C VAL A 90 -7.02 -10.29 1.21
N ASN A 91 -5.77 -10.75 1.30
CA ASN A 91 -5.07 -11.36 0.17
C ASN A 91 -5.61 -12.77 -0.09
N VAL A 92 -6.36 -12.94 -1.19
CA VAL A 92 -6.95 -14.20 -1.62
C VAL A 92 -6.04 -14.83 -2.67
N ALA A 93 -5.46 -15.98 -2.31
CA ALA A 93 -4.50 -16.68 -3.15
C ALA A 93 -5.00 -16.91 -4.58
N GLU A 94 -4.15 -16.55 -5.55
CA GLU A 94 -4.38 -16.69 -7.00
C GLU A 94 -5.49 -15.80 -7.60
N GLU A 95 -6.22 -15.03 -6.80
CA GLU A 95 -7.29 -14.14 -7.26
C GLU A 95 -6.81 -12.69 -7.42
N TYR A 96 -7.68 -11.81 -7.91
CA TYR A 96 -7.55 -10.37 -7.71
C TYR A 96 -8.26 -9.97 -6.43
N ASP A 97 -7.66 -9.08 -5.65
CA ASP A 97 -8.15 -8.73 -4.30
C ASP A 97 -9.03 -7.49 -4.32
N PHE A 98 -8.64 -6.49 -5.09
CA PHE A 98 -9.37 -5.24 -5.20
C PHE A 98 -9.27 -4.65 -6.61
N LYS A 99 -10.20 -3.75 -6.92
CA LYS A 99 -10.27 -3.02 -8.18
C LYS A 99 -10.22 -1.54 -7.93
N VAL A 100 -9.40 -0.82 -8.70
CA VAL A 100 -9.36 0.64 -8.65
C VAL A 100 -9.91 1.20 -9.96
N TYR A 101 -10.99 1.97 -9.85
CA TYR A 101 -11.69 2.56 -10.98
C TYR A 101 -11.01 3.85 -11.43
N GLY A 102 -10.86 4.05 -12.74
CA GLY A 102 -10.37 5.30 -13.34
C GLY A 102 -11.31 5.88 -14.39
N ASN A 103 -10.81 6.78 -15.23
CA ASN A 103 -11.53 7.41 -16.33
C ASN A 103 -11.13 6.85 -17.72
N ALA A 104 -10.07 6.04 -17.78
CA ALA A 104 -9.39 5.70 -19.02
C ALA A 104 -10.30 5.10 -20.09
N PHE A 105 -10.03 5.49 -21.33
CA PHE A 105 -10.58 4.88 -22.54
C PHE A 105 -9.47 4.56 -23.53
N ALA A 106 -9.82 3.93 -24.66
CA ALA A 106 -8.84 3.52 -25.66
C ALA A 106 -7.95 4.69 -26.11
N ASN A 107 -6.63 4.56 -25.92
CA ASN A 107 -5.62 5.57 -26.22
C ASN A 107 -5.72 6.86 -25.36
N SER A 108 -6.29 6.78 -24.16
CA SER A 108 -6.33 7.85 -23.16
C SER A 108 -5.99 7.30 -21.77
N ALA A 109 -4.88 6.58 -21.67
CA ALA A 109 -4.39 6.04 -20.40
C ALA A 109 -3.52 7.08 -19.69
N GLU A 110 -3.77 7.29 -18.40
CA GLU A 110 -3.03 8.17 -17.49
C GLU A 110 -2.54 7.40 -16.25
N PRO A 111 -1.60 6.44 -16.43
CA PRO A 111 -1.32 5.40 -15.45
C PRO A 111 -0.90 5.92 -14.07
N GLY A 112 -1.64 5.50 -13.04
CA GLY A 112 -1.30 5.70 -11.64
C GLY A 112 -0.71 4.44 -11.00
N ILE A 113 0.23 4.62 -10.06
CA ILE A 113 0.79 3.52 -9.27
C ILE A 113 0.00 3.35 -7.98
N VAL A 114 -0.14 2.09 -7.56
CA VAL A 114 -0.76 1.71 -6.30
C VAL A 114 0.31 1.31 -5.29
N MET A 115 0.21 1.90 -4.10
CA MET A 115 0.92 1.47 -2.89
C MET A 115 -0.11 0.94 -1.89
N VAL A 116 0.28 -0.04 -1.09
CA VAL A 116 -0.59 -0.63 -0.05
C VAL A 116 0.13 -0.65 1.29
N CYS A 117 -0.63 -0.56 2.38
CA CYS A 117 -0.12 -0.52 3.75
C CYS A 117 -1.05 -1.31 4.68
N GLN A 118 -0.47 -1.90 5.73
CA GLN A 118 -1.20 -2.56 6.81
C GLN A 118 -1.26 -1.65 8.03
N ASP A 119 -2.40 -1.60 8.70
CA ASP A 119 -2.57 -0.98 10.02
C ASP A 119 -2.13 -1.99 11.09
N LEU A 120 -0.83 -2.01 11.37
CA LEU A 120 -0.20 -2.96 12.27
C LEU A 120 -0.57 -2.70 13.74
N ASN A 121 -0.94 -1.47 14.09
CA ASN A 121 -1.29 -1.10 15.45
C ASN A 121 -2.80 -0.96 15.70
N GLY A 122 -3.61 -0.97 14.65
CA GLY A 122 -5.07 -0.96 14.68
C GLY A 122 -5.68 0.40 15.03
N ASN A 123 -5.01 1.51 14.72
CA ASN A 123 -5.48 2.86 15.07
C ASN A 123 -6.33 3.52 13.96
N GLY A 124 -6.46 2.89 12.79
CA GLY A 124 -7.21 3.38 11.65
C GLY A 124 -6.53 4.49 10.84
N VAL A 125 -5.23 4.72 11.04
CA VAL A 125 -4.46 5.68 10.23
C VAL A 125 -3.09 5.10 9.83
N PRO A 126 -2.59 5.35 8.61
CA PRO A 126 -1.25 4.92 8.25
C PRO A 126 -0.19 5.65 9.07
N ASP A 127 0.66 4.89 9.76
CA ASP A 127 1.74 5.44 10.57
C ASP A 127 3.09 5.50 9.85
N SER A 128 3.98 6.36 10.34
CA SER A 128 5.30 6.57 9.72
C SER A 128 6.23 5.35 9.81
N ASP A 129 6.01 4.45 10.77
CA ASP A 129 6.75 3.20 10.95
C ASP A 129 6.11 2.01 10.22
N GLU A 130 4.91 2.20 9.65
CA GLU A 130 4.25 1.20 8.82
C GLU A 130 4.77 1.26 7.38
N PRO A 131 5.26 0.14 6.83
CA PRO A 131 5.82 0.13 5.50
C PRO A 131 4.72 0.25 4.44
N TRP A 132 4.98 1.09 3.43
CA TRP A 132 4.23 1.11 2.18
C TRP A 132 4.89 0.21 1.15
N TYR A 133 4.10 -0.64 0.49
CA TYR A 133 4.56 -1.56 -0.54
C TYR A 133 3.99 -1.16 -1.90
N GLU A 134 4.83 -1.01 -2.92
CA GLU A 134 4.37 -0.79 -4.30
C GLU A 134 3.79 -2.09 -4.85
N LEU A 135 2.67 -2.02 -5.56
CA LEU A 135 2.20 -3.16 -6.36
C LEU A 135 2.90 -3.11 -7.72
N ALA A 136 3.82 -4.04 -7.96
CA ALA A 136 4.66 -4.07 -9.15
C ALA A 136 3.86 -4.40 -10.41
N GLY A 137 3.59 -3.39 -11.24
CA GLY A 137 2.92 -3.54 -12.55
C GLY A 137 3.82 -4.03 -13.67
N SER A 138 3.28 -4.08 -14.90
CA SER A 138 3.96 -4.67 -16.07
C SER A 138 5.30 -4.03 -16.43
N ASP A 139 5.46 -2.75 -16.08
CA ASP A 139 6.61 -1.93 -16.46
C ASP A 139 7.57 -1.71 -15.29
N TYR A 140 7.30 -2.32 -14.12
CA TYR A 140 8.07 -2.11 -12.90
C TYR A 140 9.57 -2.36 -13.09
N GLN A 141 9.92 -3.41 -13.84
CA GLN A 141 11.30 -3.88 -14.07
C GLN A 141 11.97 -3.24 -15.31
N LEU A 142 11.29 -2.35 -16.03
CA LEU A 142 11.88 -1.71 -17.20
C LEU A 142 12.94 -0.69 -16.77
N LEU A 143 14.04 -0.60 -17.52
CA LEU A 143 15.10 0.38 -17.26
C LEU A 143 14.63 1.84 -17.37
N SER A 144 13.53 2.07 -18.10
CA SER A 144 12.89 3.38 -18.22
C SER A 144 12.02 3.75 -17.01
N THR A 145 11.79 2.80 -16.09
CA THR A 145 11.06 3.03 -14.84
C THR A 145 12.06 3.42 -13.75
N ILE A 146 11.94 4.64 -13.25
CA ILE A 146 12.90 5.23 -12.31
C ILE A 146 12.34 5.09 -10.89
N LYS A 147 13.02 4.29 -10.06
CA LYS A 147 12.71 4.15 -8.64
C LYS A 147 13.31 5.30 -7.84
N ASN A 148 12.72 5.64 -6.69
CA ASN A 148 13.15 6.74 -5.83
C ASN A 148 13.27 8.08 -6.60
N TYR A 149 12.40 8.30 -7.58
CA TYR A 149 12.33 9.55 -8.31
C TYR A 149 11.72 10.62 -7.41
N GLU A 150 12.35 11.79 -7.36
CA GLU A 150 11.87 12.94 -6.60
C GLU A 150 11.71 14.13 -7.53
N ILE A 151 10.57 14.79 -7.45
CA ILE A 151 10.27 16.02 -8.20
C ILE A 151 9.92 17.14 -7.24
N THR A 152 10.38 18.35 -7.57
CA THR A 152 10.05 19.58 -6.86
C THR A 152 9.31 20.53 -7.80
N TYR A 153 8.07 20.89 -7.47
CA TYR A 153 7.30 21.92 -8.16
C TYR A 153 7.48 23.27 -7.46
N THR A 154 7.75 24.33 -8.21
CA THR A 154 7.92 25.69 -7.69
C THR A 154 6.70 26.54 -7.98
N ARG A 155 6.16 27.19 -6.94
CA ARG A 155 5.07 28.16 -7.08
C ARG A 155 5.51 29.31 -8.00
N PRO A 156 4.70 29.70 -9.00
CA PRO A 156 5.00 30.85 -9.83
C PRO A 156 5.11 32.14 -9.01
N ASN A 157 5.97 33.06 -9.45
CA ASN A 157 6.06 34.41 -8.90
C ASN A 157 6.09 35.44 -10.05
N PRO A 158 5.01 36.23 -10.26
CA PRO A 158 3.75 36.22 -9.50
C PRO A 158 2.87 34.98 -9.77
N ASP A 159 2.17 34.52 -8.74
CA ASP A 159 1.11 33.48 -8.82
C ASP A 159 -0.23 34.10 -9.27
N LEU A 160 -1.24 33.27 -9.53
CA LEU A 160 -2.61 33.65 -9.89
C LEU A 160 -2.74 34.40 -11.24
N GLN A 161 -1.77 34.23 -12.13
CA GLN A 161 -1.73 34.86 -13.46
C GLN A 161 -1.76 33.85 -14.61
N LYS A 162 -2.30 32.65 -14.37
CA LYS A 162 -2.32 31.54 -15.34
C LYS A 162 -0.91 31.13 -15.79
N SER A 163 0.04 31.20 -14.87
CA SER A 163 1.44 30.84 -15.09
C SER A 163 1.62 29.32 -15.19
N HIS A 164 2.57 28.88 -16.01
CA HIS A 164 3.06 27.49 -15.96
C HIS A 164 3.75 27.22 -14.61
N ILE A 165 3.71 25.98 -14.13
CA ILE A 165 4.35 25.57 -12.87
C ILE A 165 5.68 24.90 -13.19
N GLN A 166 6.79 25.51 -12.80
CA GLN A 166 8.12 24.94 -13.08
C GLN A 166 8.42 23.78 -12.14
N TRP A 167 9.16 22.79 -12.63
CA TRP A 167 9.66 21.68 -11.81
C TRP A 167 11.12 21.33 -12.11
N THR A 168 11.78 20.76 -11.12
CA THR A 168 13.11 20.14 -11.20
C THR A 168 13.07 18.77 -10.55
N ASP A 169 13.96 17.85 -10.94
CA ASP A 169 14.02 16.51 -10.35
C ASP A 169 15.41 16.08 -9.88
N ASN A 170 15.46 14.99 -9.13
CA ASN A 170 16.70 14.41 -8.62
C ASN A 170 17.54 13.66 -9.68
N GLN A 171 17.11 13.65 -10.94
CA GLN A 171 17.85 13.12 -12.09
C GLN A 171 18.56 14.24 -12.88
N GLY A 172 18.46 15.50 -12.40
CA GLY A 172 19.00 16.69 -13.08
C GLY A 172 18.10 17.23 -14.19
N GLY A 173 16.88 16.72 -14.29
CA GLY A 173 15.84 17.18 -15.21
C GLY A 173 15.12 18.43 -14.70
N SER A 174 14.51 19.16 -15.64
CA SER A 174 13.62 20.28 -15.35
C SER A 174 12.60 20.44 -16.46
N GLY A 175 11.49 21.11 -16.15
CA GLY A 175 10.42 21.38 -17.10
C GLY A 175 9.29 22.17 -16.45
N GLN A 176 8.10 22.07 -17.02
CA GLN A 176 6.92 22.74 -16.50
C GLN A 176 5.67 21.87 -16.60
N VAL A 177 4.68 22.17 -15.78
CA VAL A 177 3.27 21.83 -15.99
C VAL A 177 2.64 23.02 -16.71
N THR A 178 2.17 22.80 -17.94
CA THR A 178 1.67 23.87 -18.81
C THR A 178 0.26 24.29 -18.42
N HIS A 179 0.09 25.57 -18.06
CA HIS A 179 -1.24 26.19 -18.05
C HIS A 179 -1.79 26.30 -19.47
N ILE A 180 -2.63 25.34 -19.84
CA ILE A 180 -3.21 25.22 -21.18
C ILE A 180 -4.38 26.18 -21.39
N SER A 181 -4.61 26.57 -22.65
CA SER A 181 -5.54 27.65 -23.01
C SER A 181 -6.99 27.49 -22.52
N PHE A 182 -7.48 26.26 -22.37
CA PHE A 182 -8.86 26.02 -21.90
C PHE A 182 -8.98 25.97 -20.36
N ALA A 183 -7.87 25.90 -19.63
CA ALA A 183 -7.86 25.92 -18.18
C ALA A 183 -8.31 27.32 -17.68
N SER A 184 -9.40 27.38 -16.93
CA SER A 184 -10.04 28.64 -16.54
C SER A 184 -9.48 29.23 -15.25
N GLN A 185 -8.94 28.39 -14.37
CA GLN A 185 -8.42 28.76 -13.07
C GLN A 185 -7.19 29.68 -13.16
N SER A 186 -7.04 30.57 -12.18
CA SER A 186 -5.93 31.52 -12.12
C SER A 186 -4.59 30.87 -11.75
N THR A 187 -4.61 29.71 -11.07
CA THR A 187 -3.41 28.93 -10.73
C THR A 187 -3.71 27.44 -10.75
N MET A 188 -2.73 26.65 -11.18
CA MET A 188 -2.74 25.18 -11.10
C MET A 188 -2.09 24.66 -9.82
N TYR A 189 -1.51 25.54 -9.00
CA TYR A 189 -0.90 25.17 -7.73
C TYR A 189 -2.00 24.94 -6.67
N PRO A 190 -1.98 23.83 -5.90
CA PRO A 190 -3.02 23.59 -4.90
C PRO A 190 -3.15 24.76 -3.90
N LEU A 191 -4.37 25.27 -3.72
CA LEU A 191 -4.63 26.55 -3.04
C LEU A 191 -4.29 26.53 -1.55
N TRP A 192 -4.52 25.41 -0.86
CA TRP A 192 -4.30 25.29 0.58
C TRP A 192 -2.83 25.10 0.97
N ILE A 193 -1.94 24.81 0.01
CA ILE A 193 -0.52 24.67 0.31
C ILE A 193 0.08 26.06 0.45
N ALA A 194 0.71 26.35 1.59
CA ALA A 194 1.32 27.65 1.87
C ALA A 194 2.76 27.76 1.32
N ASP A 195 3.46 26.63 1.23
CA ASP A 195 4.86 26.59 0.78
C ASP A 195 4.99 27.04 -0.68
N ASN A 196 6.19 27.54 -1.03
CA ASN A 196 6.52 27.89 -2.40
C ASN A 196 7.04 26.68 -3.20
N THR A 197 7.23 25.54 -2.55
CA THR A 197 7.69 24.30 -3.17
C THR A 197 6.84 23.12 -2.72
N LEU A 198 6.43 22.26 -3.65
CA LEU A 198 5.90 20.93 -3.36
C LEU A 198 6.92 19.90 -3.79
N VAL A 199 7.23 18.94 -2.91
CA VAL A 199 8.12 17.83 -3.22
C VAL A 199 7.33 16.53 -3.14
N PHE A 200 7.50 15.67 -4.13
CA PHE A 200 6.94 14.31 -4.14
C PHE A 200 8.01 13.30 -4.52
N THR A 201 7.90 12.11 -3.94
CA THR A 201 8.81 10.98 -4.19
C THR A 201 8.00 9.74 -4.54
N GLY A 202 8.51 8.92 -5.46
CA GLY A 202 7.92 7.63 -5.82
C GLY A 202 8.63 6.97 -7.00
N THR A 203 8.01 5.95 -7.56
CA THR A 203 8.39 5.39 -8.86
C THR A 203 7.82 6.24 -10.00
N LYS A 204 8.67 6.63 -10.95
CA LYS A 204 8.29 7.28 -12.21
C LYS A 204 8.29 6.29 -13.37
N LEU A 205 7.16 6.18 -14.04
CA LEU A 205 6.99 5.43 -15.28
C LEU A 205 7.47 6.26 -16.48
N ALA A 206 7.81 5.55 -17.57
CA ALA A 206 8.06 6.19 -18.85
C ALA A 206 6.79 6.85 -19.39
N GLY A 207 6.93 7.99 -20.07
CA GLY A 207 5.79 8.62 -20.73
C GLY A 207 5.22 7.73 -21.84
N ASN A 208 3.90 7.70 -21.96
CA ASN A 208 3.18 6.92 -22.97
C ASN A 208 2.66 7.79 -24.13
N ALA A 209 2.83 9.11 -24.10
CA ALA A 209 2.32 9.98 -25.14
C ALA A 209 2.97 9.69 -26.51
N VAL A 210 2.13 9.40 -27.50
CA VAL A 210 2.52 9.22 -28.91
C VAL A 210 1.86 10.31 -29.74
N GLN A 211 2.68 11.13 -30.39
CA GLN A 211 2.20 12.20 -31.27
C GLN A 211 2.07 11.72 -32.71
N ASN A 212 0.92 11.97 -33.33
CA ASN A 212 0.68 11.77 -34.76
C ASN A 212 0.07 13.05 -35.36
N GLY A 213 0.91 13.86 -36.02
CA GLY A 213 0.54 15.21 -36.43
C GLY A 213 0.23 16.10 -35.23
N SER A 214 -0.98 16.65 -35.17
CA SER A 214 -1.47 17.45 -34.04
C SER A 214 -2.22 16.63 -32.98
N MET A 215 -2.40 15.33 -33.19
CA MET A 215 -3.13 14.44 -32.30
C MET A 215 -2.16 13.73 -31.37
N PHE A 216 -2.60 13.49 -30.13
CA PHE A 216 -1.89 12.67 -29.16
C PHE A 216 -2.74 11.44 -28.83
N SER A 217 -2.08 10.31 -28.74
CA SER A 217 -2.62 9.08 -28.16
C SER A 217 -1.80 8.71 -26.94
N LEU A 218 -2.46 8.24 -25.89
CA LEU A 218 -1.84 7.76 -24.66
C LEU A 218 -2.14 6.25 -24.54
N PRO A 219 -1.35 5.36 -25.17
CA PRO A 219 -1.59 3.93 -25.12
C PRO A 219 -1.43 3.41 -23.69
N ALA A 220 -2.26 2.43 -23.36
CA ALA A 220 -2.24 1.78 -22.07
C ALA A 220 -1.02 0.88 -21.89
N LEU A 221 -0.51 0.84 -20.65
CA LEU A 221 0.43 -0.18 -20.18
C LEU A 221 -0.28 -1.54 -20.03
N ALA A 222 0.49 -2.62 -19.89
CA ALA A 222 -0.07 -3.96 -20.04
C ALA A 222 -1.03 -4.35 -18.90
N TRP A 223 -0.68 -4.07 -17.65
CA TRP A 223 -1.47 -4.34 -16.43
C TRP A 223 -0.83 -3.68 -15.18
N GLY A 224 -1.59 -3.59 -14.07
CA GLY A 224 -1.06 -3.19 -12.76
C GLY A 224 -0.99 -1.68 -12.50
N TYR A 225 -1.84 -0.91 -13.17
CA TYR A 225 -1.88 0.56 -13.04
C TYR A 225 -3.31 1.08 -13.04
N VAL A 226 -3.56 2.12 -12.24
CA VAL A 226 -4.83 2.84 -12.18
C VAL A 226 -4.98 3.70 -13.42
N ASP A 227 -6.21 3.97 -13.84
CA ASP A 227 -6.50 4.89 -14.95
C ASP A 227 -5.75 4.55 -16.24
N ASN A 228 -5.56 3.24 -16.45
CA ASN A 228 -4.74 2.70 -17.52
C ASN A 228 -5.59 2.02 -18.60
N GLN A 229 -6.73 1.45 -18.24
CA GLN A 229 -7.62 0.71 -19.14
C GLN A 229 -9.09 1.02 -18.80
N PRO A 230 -10.02 0.88 -19.76
CA PRO A 230 -11.44 1.00 -19.47
C PRO A 230 -11.87 0.07 -18.33
N ASN A 231 -12.69 0.58 -17.40
CA ASN A 231 -13.18 -0.18 -16.25
C ASN A 231 -13.95 -1.47 -16.60
N ASN A 232 -14.47 -1.56 -17.84
CA ASN A 232 -15.18 -2.71 -18.39
C ASN A 232 -14.32 -3.58 -19.33
N SER A 233 -12.99 -3.45 -19.28
CA SER A 233 -12.05 -4.25 -20.07
C SER A 233 -12.22 -5.75 -19.79
N THR A 234 -12.17 -6.58 -20.83
CA THR A 234 -12.52 -8.01 -20.77
C THR A 234 -11.54 -8.88 -19.96
N ASN A 235 -10.35 -8.35 -19.64
CA ASN A 235 -9.28 -9.11 -18.97
C ASN A 235 -8.93 -8.52 -17.59
N ASP A 236 -9.85 -7.72 -17.03
CA ASP A 236 -9.79 -7.08 -15.71
C ASP A 236 -8.43 -6.46 -15.34
N LYS A 237 -7.85 -5.75 -16.32
CA LYS A 237 -6.54 -5.07 -16.19
C LYS A 237 -6.55 -3.85 -15.25
N THR A 238 -7.68 -3.61 -14.60
CA THR A 238 -7.94 -2.56 -13.60
C THR A 238 -7.98 -3.11 -12.17
N SER A 239 -7.85 -4.44 -12.03
CA SER A 239 -7.81 -5.13 -10.74
C SER A 239 -6.37 -5.46 -10.34
N PHE A 240 -6.18 -5.58 -9.03
CA PHE A 240 -4.88 -5.65 -8.39
C PHE A 240 -4.79 -6.88 -7.51
N LYS A 241 -3.59 -7.48 -7.49
CA LYS A 241 -3.23 -8.53 -6.55
C LYS A 241 -2.31 -7.96 -5.48
N ILE A 242 -2.62 -8.22 -4.22
CA ILE A 242 -1.75 -7.89 -3.09
C ILE A 242 -0.44 -8.66 -3.20
N ASP A 243 -0.43 -9.85 -3.82
CA ASP A 243 0.77 -10.62 -4.17
C ASP A 243 1.78 -9.87 -5.06
N TRP A 244 1.40 -8.75 -5.67
CA TRP A 244 2.32 -7.90 -6.43
C TRP A 244 3.14 -6.96 -5.55
N ALA A 245 2.90 -6.96 -4.23
CA ALA A 245 3.62 -6.11 -3.28
C ALA A 245 5.12 -6.36 -3.30
N VAL A 246 5.89 -5.28 -3.37
CA VAL A 246 7.34 -5.29 -3.26
C VAL A 246 7.82 -4.29 -2.21
N ASP A 247 8.92 -4.63 -1.54
CA ASP A 247 9.60 -3.74 -0.60
C ASP A 247 10.34 -2.58 -1.32
N ALA A 248 10.93 -1.66 -0.54
CA ALA A 248 11.68 -0.52 -1.07
C ALA A 248 12.90 -0.89 -1.93
N THR A 249 13.35 -2.15 -1.88
CA THR A 249 14.44 -2.68 -2.72
C THR A 249 13.94 -3.51 -3.89
N GLY A 250 12.63 -3.69 -4.02
CA GLY A 250 11.97 -4.44 -5.08
C GLY A 250 11.87 -5.95 -4.83
N ASN A 251 12.11 -6.44 -3.61
CA ASN A 251 11.86 -7.85 -3.31
C ASN A 251 10.36 -8.08 -3.09
N PRO A 252 9.79 -9.19 -3.60
CA PRO A 252 8.41 -9.56 -3.32
C PRO A 252 8.14 -9.70 -1.82
N VAL A 253 6.99 -9.20 -1.37
CA VAL A 253 6.52 -9.28 0.02
C VAL A 253 5.20 -10.03 0.04
N GLN A 254 5.06 -10.93 1.00
CA GLN A 254 3.83 -11.67 1.22
C GLN A 254 3.02 -10.99 2.33
N LEU A 255 1.94 -10.33 1.93
CA LEU A 255 1.00 -9.69 2.84
C LEU A 255 -0.23 -10.58 2.98
N THR A 256 -0.76 -10.73 4.19
CA THR A 256 -2.03 -11.46 4.40
C THR A 256 -3.25 -10.58 4.15
N HIS A 257 -3.07 -9.27 4.26
CA HIS A 257 -4.08 -8.24 4.07
C HIS A 257 -3.44 -6.87 3.91
N ILE A 258 -4.27 -5.88 3.61
CA ILE A 258 -3.95 -4.45 3.58
C ILE A 258 -5.13 -3.69 4.20
N ASP A 259 -4.86 -2.50 4.72
CA ASP A 259 -5.86 -1.62 5.34
C ASP A 259 -5.98 -0.29 4.61
N PHE A 260 -4.87 0.15 3.98
CA PHE A 260 -4.82 1.40 3.24
C PHE A 260 -4.30 1.19 1.82
N ILE A 261 -4.89 1.94 0.89
CA ILE A 261 -4.47 1.99 -0.51
C ILE A 261 -4.13 3.44 -0.84
N LYS A 262 -2.93 3.67 -1.34
CA LYS A 262 -2.50 4.96 -1.90
C LYS A 262 -2.37 4.85 -3.40
N VAL A 263 -2.96 5.79 -4.12
CA VAL A 263 -2.80 5.93 -5.57
C VAL A 263 -2.14 7.25 -5.88
N TYR A 264 -1.14 7.27 -6.78
CA TYR A 264 -0.48 8.49 -7.20
C TYR A 264 -0.17 8.53 -8.69
N THR A 265 -0.17 9.74 -9.29
CA THR A 265 0.22 9.94 -10.70
C THR A 265 1.68 9.57 -10.90
N ALA A 266 1.97 8.63 -11.80
CA ALA A 266 3.31 8.07 -11.96
C ALA A 266 4.09 8.60 -13.17
N MET A 267 3.56 9.55 -13.92
CA MET A 267 4.20 10.10 -15.12
C MET A 267 4.55 11.58 -15.01
N VAL A 268 5.66 11.95 -15.63
CA VAL A 268 6.05 13.36 -15.89
C VAL A 268 6.05 13.53 -17.41
N GLN A 269 4.95 14.03 -17.98
CA GLN A 269 4.81 14.25 -19.42
C GLN A 269 3.88 15.42 -19.75
N GLU A 270 4.08 15.98 -20.95
CA GLU A 270 3.26 17.03 -21.56
C GLU A 270 2.78 16.53 -22.93
N ALA A 271 1.48 16.34 -23.09
CA ALA A 271 0.84 15.79 -24.29
C ALA A 271 0.23 16.91 -25.17
N GLY A 272 1.00 17.98 -25.37
CA GLY A 272 0.63 19.10 -26.23
C GLY A 272 -0.65 19.81 -25.77
N TRP A 273 -1.68 19.86 -26.61
CA TRP A 273 -2.94 20.54 -26.27
C TRP A 273 -3.76 19.81 -25.19
N LEU A 274 -3.44 18.52 -24.91
CA LEU A 274 -4.01 17.78 -23.79
C LEU A 274 -3.44 18.23 -22.44
N GLY A 275 -2.30 18.93 -22.42
CA GLY A 275 -1.64 19.33 -21.18
C GLY A 275 -0.83 18.21 -20.52
N GLU A 276 -0.68 18.30 -19.21
CA GLU A 276 -0.02 17.26 -18.41
C GLU A 276 -0.91 16.03 -18.28
N THR A 277 -0.29 14.89 -18.03
CA THR A 277 -1.02 13.66 -17.69
C THR A 277 -1.25 13.55 -16.19
N SER A 278 -2.50 13.31 -15.82
CA SER A 278 -2.96 13.24 -14.44
C SER A 278 -3.82 12.01 -14.26
N THR A 279 -3.40 11.08 -13.39
CA THR A 279 -4.26 9.96 -13.01
C THR A 279 -5.56 10.49 -12.38
N GLU A 280 -6.69 9.96 -12.84
CA GLU A 280 -8.00 10.19 -12.25
C GLU A 280 -8.58 8.89 -11.68
N ILE A 281 -9.11 8.98 -10.45
CA ILE A 281 -9.68 7.84 -9.72
C ILE A 281 -11.18 8.06 -9.48
N ALA A 282 -11.96 6.99 -9.65
CA ALA A 282 -13.41 6.96 -9.53
C ALA A 282 -13.92 6.12 -8.35
N GLY A 283 -13.03 5.41 -7.66
CA GLY A 283 -13.35 4.61 -6.47
C GLY A 283 -12.48 3.36 -6.37
N VAL A 284 -12.61 2.64 -5.26
CA VAL A 284 -11.97 1.34 -5.04
C VAL A 284 -13.02 0.36 -4.53
N GLU A 285 -12.95 -0.87 -5.03
CA GLU A 285 -13.82 -1.98 -4.62
C GLU A 285 -12.99 -3.15 -4.13
N ASP A 286 -13.26 -3.62 -2.92
CA ASP A 286 -12.85 -4.93 -2.44
C ASP A 286 -13.66 -6.01 -3.17
N LEU A 287 -12.97 -6.95 -3.82
CA LEU A 287 -13.58 -8.04 -4.57
C LEU A 287 -14.02 -9.19 -3.67
N HIS A 288 -13.56 -9.22 -2.41
CA HIS A 288 -13.84 -10.26 -1.41
C HIS A 288 -14.18 -9.67 -0.03
N PRO A 289 -15.20 -8.80 0.12
CA PRO A 289 -15.52 -8.15 1.40
C PRO A 289 -15.93 -9.11 2.52
N ASN A 290 -16.29 -10.35 2.17
CA ASN A 290 -16.61 -11.40 3.13
C ASN A 290 -15.46 -12.39 3.37
N ALA A 291 -14.31 -12.19 2.72
CA ALA A 291 -13.12 -12.92 3.04
C ALA A 291 -12.70 -12.56 4.45
N SER A 292 -12.51 -13.59 5.26
CA SER A 292 -11.88 -13.44 6.56
C SER A 292 -10.38 -13.62 6.36
N LEU A 293 -9.59 -12.82 7.08
CA LEU A 293 -8.17 -13.10 7.27
C LEU A 293 -8.01 -14.60 7.53
N PRO A 294 -7.00 -15.26 6.95
CA PRO A 294 -6.68 -16.61 7.36
C PRO A 294 -6.66 -16.57 8.86
N THR A 295 -7.56 -17.33 9.50
CA THR A 295 -7.52 -17.43 10.95
C THR A 295 -6.05 -17.75 11.20
N VAL A 296 -5.35 -16.88 11.90
CA VAL A 296 -4.30 -17.38 12.76
C VAL A 296 -5.10 -18.21 13.75
N ILE A 297 -5.44 -19.42 13.32
CA ILE A 297 -5.20 -20.55 14.15
C ILE A 297 -3.74 -20.25 14.50
N HIS A 298 -3.53 -19.66 15.68
CA HIS A 298 -2.76 -20.40 16.65
C HIS A 298 -3.37 -21.76 16.58
N SER A 299 -2.86 -22.50 15.60
CA SER A 299 -2.88 -23.88 15.66
C SER A 299 -2.10 -23.99 16.99
N GLN A 300 -2.86 -24.21 18.05
CA GLN A 300 -2.98 -25.58 18.43
C GLN A 300 -3.07 -26.45 17.14
N GLU A 301 -1.98 -26.52 16.36
CA GLU A 301 -1.29 -27.74 16.16
C GLU A 301 -1.46 -28.31 17.56
N ASN A 302 -2.34 -29.30 17.66
CA ASN A 302 -1.87 -30.49 18.32
C ASN A 302 -0.44 -30.67 17.81
N LYS A 303 0.52 -29.96 18.44
CA LYS A 303 1.92 -29.97 18.13
C LYS A 303 2.18 -31.38 18.56
N GLN A 304 2.15 -32.29 17.58
CA GLN A 304 2.45 -33.68 17.83
C GLN A 304 3.82 -33.74 18.51
N MET A 305 4.64 -32.69 18.29
CA MET A 305 5.81 -32.37 19.06
C MET A 305 6.04 -30.87 19.33
N TYR A 306 6.56 -30.56 20.51
CA TYR A 306 7.27 -29.32 20.82
C TYR A 306 8.72 -29.67 21.18
N ILE A 307 9.69 -28.95 20.63
CA ILE A 307 11.10 -29.05 21.01
C ILE A 307 11.55 -27.65 21.37
N GLN A 308 12.07 -27.49 22.58
CA GLN A 308 12.60 -26.21 23.05
C GLN A 308 13.81 -25.80 22.21
N ASN A 309 13.73 -24.61 21.63
CA ASN A 309 14.81 -23.98 20.87
C ASN A 309 14.70 -22.46 21.02
N PRO A 310 15.72 -21.75 21.53
CA PRO A 310 17.01 -22.28 22.01
C PRO A 310 16.90 -23.03 23.34
N PHE A 311 17.91 -23.83 23.67
CA PHE A 311 18.01 -24.59 24.92
C PHE A 311 19.33 -24.33 25.66
N ASN A 312 19.38 -24.63 26.96
CA ASN A 312 20.54 -24.36 27.82
C ASN A 312 21.07 -25.67 28.43
N GLU A 313 21.01 -25.83 29.76
CA GLU A 313 21.43 -27.05 30.46
C GLU A 313 20.49 -28.23 30.26
N THR A 314 19.24 -27.95 29.86
CA THR A 314 18.21 -28.95 29.57
C THR A 314 17.54 -28.65 28.24
N LEU A 315 17.18 -29.71 27.52
CA LEU A 315 16.33 -29.67 26.35
C LEU A 315 14.95 -30.23 26.72
N ILE A 316 13.91 -29.39 26.64
CA ILE A 316 12.53 -29.81 26.87
C ILE A 316 11.90 -30.26 25.55
N VAL A 317 11.35 -31.47 25.53
CA VAL A 317 10.60 -32.03 24.40
C VAL A 317 9.22 -32.45 24.88
N LYS A 318 8.15 -31.97 24.25
CA LYS A 318 6.78 -32.46 24.49
C LYS A 318 6.35 -33.28 23.29
N ALA A 319 5.85 -34.48 23.52
CA ALA A 319 5.29 -35.34 22.47
C ALA A 319 3.87 -35.79 22.84
N ASN A 320 3.09 -36.21 21.85
CA ASN A 320 1.76 -36.78 22.06
C ASN A 320 1.70 -38.31 21.87
N GLU A 321 2.76 -38.90 21.30
CA GLU A 321 2.95 -40.35 21.14
C GLU A 321 4.38 -40.74 21.50
N ASN A 322 4.65 -42.04 21.63
CA ASN A 322 6.01 -42.53 21.82
C ASN A 322 6.83 -42.31 20.55
N CYS A 323 8.01 -41.70 20.67
CA CYS A 323 8.95 -41.54 19.55
C CYS A 323 10.41 -41.73 19.98
N GLU A 324 11.28 -42.04 19.01
CA GLU A 324 12.74 -42.02 19.21
C GLU A 324 13.27 -40.65 18.79
N MET A 325 13.99 -39.99 19.70
CA MET A 325 14.77 -38.79 19.40
C MET A 325 16.25 -39.13 19.31
N ILE A 326 16.90 -38.68 18.24
CA ILE A 326 18.33 -38.83 18.04
C ILE A 326 18.96 -37.43 17.94
N LEU A 327 19.96 -37.17 18.78
CA LEU A 327 20.66 -35.89 18.83
C LEU A 327 22.05 -36.03 18.17
N TYR A 328 22.40 -35.08 17.31
CA TYR A 328 23.67 -35.02 16.61
C TYR A 328 24.32 -33.64 16.78
N THR A 329 25.65 -33.61 16.67
CA THR A 329 26.40 -32.38 16.37
C THR A 329 26.06 -31.86 14.96
N ILE A 330 26.30 -30.58 14.68
CA ILE A 330 26.08 -30.03 13.31
C ILE A 330 26.94 -30.72 12.23
N SER A 331 28.06 -31.34 12.61
CA SER A 331 28.92 -32.13 11.72
C SER A 331 28.43 -33.57 11.51
N GLY A 332 27.27 -33.95 12.07
CA GLY A 332 26.65 -35.26 11.89
C GLY A 332 27.10 -36.35 12.88
N ASN A 333 27.97 -36.05 13.85
CA ASN A 333 28.34 -37.03 14.88
C ASN A 333 27.18 -37.26 15.86
N LEU A 334 26.86 -38.52 16.14
CA LEU A 334 25.83 -38.93 17.09
C LEU A 334 26.23 -38.55 18.53
N ILE A 335 25.32 -37.88 19.25
CA ILE A 335 25.46 -37.52 20.66
C ILE A 335 24.70 -38.52 21.54
N GLY A 336 23.46 -38.86 21.16
CA GLY A 336 22.63 -39.75 21.97
C GLY A 336 21.29 -40.06 21.32
N LYS A 337 20.65 -41.11 21.85
CA LYS A 337 19.30 -41.55 21.48
C LYS A 337 18.43 -41.56 22.73
N TYR A 338 17.22 -41.04 22.62
CA TYR A 338 16.30 -40.83 23.74
C TYR A 338 14.92 -41.33 23.34
N MET A 339 14.30 -42.12 24.22
CA MET A 339 12.88 -42.47 24.08
C MET A 339 12.04 -41.36 24.68
N ILE A 340 11.18 -40.75 23.87
CA ILE A 340 10.28 -39.69 24.29
C ILE A 340 8.89 -40.30 24.47
N THR A 341 8.30 -40.08 25.64
CA THR A 341 6.95 -40.55 25.98
C THR A 341 5.93 -39.42 25.84
N PRO A 342 4.62 -39.71 25.70
CA PRO A 342 3.59 -38.68 25.69
C PRO A 342 3.67 -37.77 26.93
N GLY A 343 3.68 -36.45 26.72
CA GLY A 343 3.87 -35.44 27.75
C GLY A 343 5.22 -34.72 27.62
N GLU A 344 5.61 -34.00 28.68
CA GLU A 344 6.88 -33.26 28.74
C GLU A 344 8.02 -34.19 29.18
N ASN A 345 9.11 -34.19 28.42
CA ASN A 345 10.32 -34.95 28.67
C ASN A 345 11.48 -33.95 28.75
N THR A 346 12.34 -34.11 29.75
CA THR A 346 13.50 -33.24 29.96
C THR A 346 14.77 -34.03 29.77
N ILE A 347 15.65 -33.54 28.90
CA ILE A 347 16.94 -34.17 28.61
C ILE A 347 18.06 -33.27 29.11
N THR A 348 18.90 -33.80 29.98
CA THR A 348 20.08 -33.07 30.48
C THR A 348 21.13 -32.97 29.38
N THR A 349 21.53 -31.74 29.09
CA THR A 349 22.51 -31.40 28.06
C THR A 349 23.66 -30.55 28.60
N SER A 350 23.82 -30.42 29.92
CA SER A 350 24.83 -29.57 30.58
C SER A 350 26.27 -29.85 30.12
N GLN A 351 26.55 -31.06 29.62
CA GLN A 351 27.88 -31.46 29.10
C GLN A 351 28.13 -31.05 27.64
N LEU A 352 27.10 -30.58 26.92
CA LEU A 352 27.22 -30.13 25.54
C LEU A 352 27.72 -28.68 25.50
N PRO A 353 28.69 -28.33 24.65
CA PRO A 353 29.13 -26.95 24.46
C PRO A 353 28.04 -26.07 23.81
N THR A 354 28.13 -24.75 23.97
CA THR A 354 27.32 -23.79 23.19
C THR A 354 27.53 -24.01 21.69
N GLY A 355 26.46 -24.02 20.90
CA GLY A 355 26.57 -24.28 19.47
C GLY A 355 25.29 -24.77 18.80
N ASN A 356 25.42 -25.17 17.54
CA ASN A 356 24.33 -25.71 16.74
C ASN A 356 24.29 -27.23 16.81
N TYR A 357 23.09 -27.79 16.91
CA TYR A 357 22.83 -29.22 17.00
C TYR A 357 21.71 -29.62 16.02
N ILE A 358 21.63 -30.90 15.69
CA ILE A 358 20.56 -31.47 14.88
C ILE A 358 19.81 -32.50 15.72
N VAL A 359 18.49 -32.40 15.74
CA VAL A 359 17.61 -33.43 16.30
C VAL A 359 16.86 -34.11 15.18
N HIS A 360 16.88 -35.44 15.17
CA HIS A 360 16.06 -36.28 14.31
C HIS A 360 15.05 -37.02 15.17
N ILE A 361 13.76 -36.84 14.89
CA ILE A 361 12.67 -37.55 15.53
C ILE A 361 12.10 -38.59 14.57
N ILE A 362 11.92 -39.80 15.08
CA ILE A 362 11.34 -40.93 14.38
C ILE A 362 10.07 -41.35 15.13
N ASN A 363 8.92 -41.19 14.50
CA ASN A 363 7.63 -41.66 15.02
C ASN A 363 6.97 -42.66 14.06
N THR A 364 5.79 -43.18 14.39
CA THR A 364 5.15 -44.25 13.61
C THR A 364 4.66 -43.81 12.22
N LYS A 365 4.58 -42.50 11.96
CA LYS A 365 3.95 -41.92 10.77
C LYS A 365 4.91 -41.07 9.93
N GLN A 366 5.93 -40.47 10.54
CA GLN A 366 6.78 -39.42 9.95
C GLN A 366 8.18 -39.37 10.60
N ASN A 367 9.15 -38.83 9.85
CA ASN A 367 10.49 -38.48 10.33
C ASN A 367 10.67 -36.96 10.25
N HIS A 368 11.12 -36.33 11.34
CA HIS A 368 11.32 -34.88 11.40
C HIS A 368 12.75 -34.53 11.80
N ILE A 369 13.35 -33.54 11.14
CA ILE A 369 14.70 -33.07 11.44
C ILE A 369 14.65 -31.60 11.81
N TYR A 370 15.23 -31.24 12.95
CA TYR A 370 15.25 -29.89 13.50
C TYR A 370 16.70 -29.43 13.73
N LYS A 371 16.97 -28.15 13.47
CA LYS A 371 18.19 -27.49 13.91
C LYS A 371 17.92 -26.80 15.25
N LEU A 372 18.75 -27.09 16.25
CA LEU A 372 18.67 -26.49 17.57
C LEU A 372 19.89 -25.61 17.86
N ILE A 373 19.69 -24.58 18.67
CA ILE A 373 20.73 -23.68 19.17
C ILE A 373 20.83 -23.88 20.68
N LYS A 374 22.01 -24.27 21.15
CA LYS A 374 22.36 -24.24 22.56
C LYS A 374 23.03 -22.91 22.88
N HIS A 375 22.52 -22.19 23.87
CA HIS A 375 23.21 -21.04 24.46
C HIS A 375 24.21 -21.46 25.51
#